data_AF-A0A427AZ05-F1
#
_entry.id   AF-A0A427AZ05-F1
#
_cell.length_a   1.000
_cell.length_b   1.000
_cell.length_c   1.000
_cell.angle_alpha   90.00
_cell.angle_beta   90.00
_cell.angle_gamma   90.00
#
_symmetry.space_group_name_H-M   'P 1'
#
loop_
_entity.id
_entity.type
_entity.pdbx_description
1 polymer ?
#
loop_
_entity_poly.entity_id
_entity_poly.type
_entity_poly.pdbx_seq_one_letter_code
_entity_poly.pdbx_strand_id
1 'polypeptide(L)'
;MSVTAGVSDAVIAIRDKLRGKIGQTKVKRYWPGKAPEWADDVEEDEDIRASKLAALEKAFPTRDDANILQKDDRRLRRLAESRIENKEEVRADHRRIRQAEIISTRDTIAERERLEEEEERHLEELVKKRLEERRVETRQIVVEEIKKDQEIQKNLEAEVDIADVDTDDDINEAEEYEAWKTREIARIKREREDREARLKEKEEIERIRNMTEEERREWERKNLKQLPVAKQKWRFMQKYYHKGAFFQSGADDHAATAGTDDIFRRDFSAPTGEDKMDKSILPKVMQVKHFGHSGRTKWTHLVNEDTTDWNALWSMNGPLRSKYNAKMAGMNAPIEKPRGSKKLKDWEIK
;
A
#
# COMPACT_ATOMS: atom_id res chain seq x y z
N MET A 1 19.64 23.88 70.23
CA MET A 1 18.29 24.15 69.69
C MET A 1 18.30 23.70 68.23
N SER A 2 17.79 22.50 67.97
CA SER A 2 17.70 21.90 66.64
C SER A 2 16.26 22.05 66.15
N VAL A 3 16.07 22.76 65.04
CA VAL A 3 14.74 22.97 64.42
C VAL A 3 14.59 21.95 63.31
N THR A 4 13.70 20.99 63.53
CA THR A 4 13.23 20.03 62.52
C THR A 4 12.24 20.72 61.59
N ALA A 5 12.56 20.84 60.31
CA ALA A 5 11.63 21.32 59.30
C ALA A 5 10.66 20.19 58.91
N GLY A 6 9.47 20.19 59.53
CA GLY A 6 8.37 19.32 59.13
C GLY A 6 7.76 19.81 57.81
N VAL A 7 7.94 19.04 56.73
CA VAL A 7 7.12 19.18 55.53
C VAL A 7 5.71 18.75 55.92
N SER A 8 4.75 19.66 55.79
CA SER A 8 3.37 19.47 56.25
C SER A 8 2.69 18.34 55.46
N ASP A 9 2.12 17.36 56.16
CA ASP A 9 1.32 16.26 55.58
C ASP A 9 0.23 16.73 54.60
N ALA A 10 -0.23 17.97 54.75
CA ALA A 10 -1.18 18.61 53.84
C ALA A 10 -0.65 18.77 52.40
N VAL A 11 0.65 19.03 52.21
CA VAL A 11 1.25 19.22 50.88
C VAL A 11 1.40 17.88 50.16
N ILE A 12 1.67 16.80 50.91
CA ILE A 12 1.74 15.44 50.38
C ILE A 12 0.33 14.96 49.99
N ALA A 13 -0.69 15.22 50.82
CA ALA A 13 -2.07 14.85 50.55
C ALA A 13 -2.70 15.62 49.35
N ILE A 14 -2.25 16.84 49.06
CA ILE A 14 -2.68 17.59 47.86
C ILE A 14 -2.02 17.03 46.59
N ARG A 15 -0.76 16.59 46.67
CA ARG A 15 -0.03 15.98 45.55
C ARG A 15 -0.62 14.63 45.12
N ASP A 16 -1.08 13.83 46.07
CA ASP A 16 -1.73 12.54 45.78
C ASP A 16 -3.14 12.67 45.18
N LYS A 17 -3.86 13.77 45.48
CA LYS A 17 -5.18 14.05 44.87
C LYS A 17 -5.08 14.54 43.42
N LEU A 18 -3.93 15.09 43.01
CA LEU A 18 -3.69 15.57 41.64
C LEU A 18 -3.07 14.51 40.71
N ARG A 19 -2.55 13.40 41.26
CA ARG A 19 -2.21 12.22 40.48
C ARG A 19 -3.49 11.41 40.23
N GLY A 20 -4.19 11.73 39.15
CA GLY A 20 -5.31 10.94 38.66
C GLY A 20 -4.94 9.46 38.66
N LYS A 21 -5.67 8.66 39.45
CA LYS A 21 -5.58 7.20 39.44
C LYS A 21 -6.04 6.72 38.06
N ILE A 22 -5.12 6.63 37.10
CA ILE A 22 -5.31 5.82 35.90
C ILE A 22 -5.28 4.37 36.39
N GLY A 23 -6.45 3.89 36.82
CA GLY A 23 -6.64 2.47 37.02
C GLY A 23 -6.36 1.79 35.69
N GLN A 24 -5.49 0.78 35.69
CA GLN A 24 -5.29 -0.04 34.51
C GLN A 24 -6.60 -0.78 34.21
N THR A 25 -7.42 -0.22 33.33
CA THR A 25 -8.57 -0.93 32.76
C THR A 25 -8.04 -1.94 31.75
N LYS A 26 -7.92 -3.21 32.18
CA LYS A 26 -7.64 -4.34 31.27
C LYS A 26 -8.81 -4.47 30.28
N VAL A 27 -8.60 -4.05 29.05
CA VAL A 27 -9.57 -4.24 27.95
C VAL A 27 -9.48 -5.71 27.51
N LYS A 28 -10.46 -6.53 27.90
CA LYS A 28 -10.60 -7.90 27.37
C LYS A 28 -10.92 -7.81 25.87
N ARG A 29 -10.06 -8.35 25.02
CA ARG A 29 -10.24 -8.32 23.55
C ARG A 29 -11.37 -9.26 23.14
N TYR A 30 -12.22 -8.78 22.23
CA TYR A 30 -13.31 -9.57 21.65
C TYR A 30 -12.76 -10.74 20.81
N TRP A 31 -13.34 -11.91 21.00
CA TRP A 31 -13.13 -13.09 20.16
C TRP A 31 -14.36 -13.31 19.26
N PRO A 32 -14.18 -13.39 17.92
CA PRO A 32 -15.29 -13.66 17.01
C PRO A 32 -16.00 -14.96 17.37
N GLY A 33 -17.30 -14.87 17.67
CA GLY A 33 -18.14 -16.03 18.00
C GLY A 33 -18.29 -16.34 19.50
N LYS A 34 -17.61 -15.62 20.39
CA LYS A 34 -17.86 -15.71 21.84
C LYS A 34 -18.54 -14.44 22.33
N ALA A 35 -19.76 -14.59 22.87
CA ALA A 35 -20.50 -13.46 23.44
C ALA A 35 -19.71 -12.82 24.58
N PRO A 36 -19.58 -11.47 24.62
CA PRO A 36 -18.93 -10.80 25.74
C PRO A 36 -19.66 -11.04 27.06
N GLU A 37 -18.93 -11.12 28.17
CA GLU A 37 -19.49 -11.38 29.51
C GLU A 37 -20.54 -10.35 29.98
N TRP A 38 -20.59 -9.15 29.38
CA TRP A 38 -21.62 -8.14 29.69
C TRP A 38 -22.92 -8.32 28.88
N ALA A 39 -22.97 -9.31 27.98
CA ALA A 39 -24.13 -9.58 27.14
C ALA A 39 -25.17 -10.49 27.80
N ASP A 40 -24.85 -11.11 28.95
CA ASP A 40 -25.80 -11.90 29.73
C ASP A 40 -26.23 -11.07 30.96
N ASP A 41 -27.43 -10.50 30.88
CA ASP A 41 -28.38 -10.21 31.97
C ASP A 41 -29.47 -9.25 31.47
N VAL A 42 -30.25 -9.69 30.48
CA VAL A 42 -31.56 -9.10 30.22
C VAL A 42 -32.54 -10.26 30.22
N GLU A 43 -33.22 -10.44 31.36
CA GLU A 43 -34.43 -11.24 31.45
C GLU A 43 -35.34 -10.90 30.27
N GLU A 44 -35.80 -11.95 29.60
CA GLU A 44 -36.40 -11.90 28.28
C GLU A 44 -37.80 -11.27 28.32
N ASP A 45 -37.92 -9.99 27.95
CA ASP A 45 -39.22 -9.42 27.57
C ASP A 45 -39.54 -9.85 26.13
N GLU A 46 -40.47 -10.81 25.97
CA GLU A 46 -40.98 -11.36 24.70
C GLU A 46 -41.44 -10.26 23.72
N ASP A 47 -41.83 -9.09 24.23
CA ASP A 47 -42.28 -7.91 23.48
C ASP A 47 -41.19 -7.29 22.57
N ILE A 48 -39.91 -7.42 22.95
CA ILE A 48 -38.79 -6.89 22.17
C ILE A 48 -38.52 -7.78 20.94
N ARG A 49 -38.72 -9.09 21.06
CA ARG A 49 -38.58 -10.03 19.94
C ARG A 49 -39.71 -9.81 18.91
N ALA A 50 -40.94 -9.62 19.38
CA ALA A 50 -42.09 -9.34 18.53
C ALA A 50 -41.95 -8.02 17.76
N SER A 51 -41.49 -6.95 18.43
CA SER A 51 -41.27 -5.65 17.78
C SER A 51 -40.13 -5.68 16.76
N LYS A 52 -39.07 -6.45 17.01
CA LYS A 52 -37.95 -6.63 16.06
C LYS A 52 -38.36 -7.43 14.83
N LEU A 53 -39.19 -8.46 14.98
CA LEU A 53 -39.75 -9.22 13.85
C LEU A 53 -40.71 -8.37 13.02
N ALA A 54 -41.59 -7.59 13.65
CA ALA A 54 -42.47 -6.66 12.96
C ALA A 54 -41.71 -5.54 12.22
N ALA A 55 -40.61 -5.04 12.82
CA ALA A 55 -39.74 -4.06 12.17
C ALA A 55 -38.98 -4.66 10.97
N LEU A 56 -38.58 -5.93 11.05
CA LEU A 56 -37.90 -6.64 9.97
C LEU A 56 -38.84 -6.94 8.80
N GLU A 57 -40.07 -7.35 9.07
CA GLU A 57 -41.10 -7.61 8.06
C GLU A 57 -41.53 -6.31 7.35
N LYS A 58 -41.55 -5.19 8.08
CA LYS A 58 -41.84 -3.86 7.51
C LYS A 58 -40.68 -3.29 6.69
N ALA A 59 -39.43 -3.62 7.06
CA ALA A 59 -38.24 -3.21 6.32
C ALA A 59 -38.00 -4.05 5.06
N PHE A 60 -38.46 -5.30 5.05
CA PHE A 60 -38.36 -6.23 3.91
C PHE A 60 -39.74 -6.85 3.62
N PRO A 61 -40.66 -6.12 2.95
CA PRO A 61 -41.96 -6.68 2.60
C PRO A 61 -41.78 -7.91 1.70
N THR A 62 -42.12 -9.10 2.21
CA THR A 62 -42.20 -10.31 1.38
C THR A 62 -43.35 -10.11 0.41
N ARG A 63 -43.02 -9.83 -0.84
CA ARG A 63 -43.99 -9.58 -1.90
C ARG A 63 -44.55 -10.91 -2.38
N ASP A 64 -45.48 -11.47 -1.62
CA ASP A 64 -46.37 -12.54 -2.07
C ASP A 64 -47.46 -11.94 -2.97
N ASP A 65 -47.06 -11.53 -4.18
CA ASP A 65 -47.96 -11.38 -5.31
C ASP A 65 -47.30 -12.00 -6.54
N ALA A 66 -48.01 -13.02 -7.01
CA ALA A 66 -47.74 -14.01 -8.03
C ALA A 66 -46.90 -13.61 -9.27
N ASN A 67 -46.25 -14.68 -9.78
CA ASN A 67 -45.85 -14.91 -11.16
C ASN A 67 -44.36 -14.73 -11.51
N ILE A 68 -43.47 -15.22 -10.63
CA ILE A 68 -42.21 -15.81 -11.13
C ILE A 68 -42.59 -17.18 -11.69
N LEU A 69 -43.05 -17.18 -12.95
CA LEU A 69 -42.80 -18.34 -13.83
C LEU A 69 -41.37 -18.77 -13.54
N GLN A 70 -41.18 -20.03 -13.16
CA GLN A 70 -39.90 -20.72 -13.21
C GLN A 70 -39.37 -20.54 -14.64
N LYS A 71 -38.77 -19.38 -14.88
CA LYS A 71 -38.20 -19.02 -16.16
C LYS A 71 -37.01 -19.94 -16.21
N ASP A 72 -37.13 -20.96 -17.05
CA ASP A 72 -35.99 -21.67 -17.61
C ASP A 72 -34.98 -20.59 -18.00
N ASP A 73 -34.03 -20.32 -17.11
CA ASP A 73 -33.05 -19.28 -17.31
C ASP A 73 -32.27 -19.73 -18.53
N ARG A 74 -32.52 -19.07 -19.66
CA ARG A 74 -31.99 -19.48 -20.96
C ARG A 74 -30.47 -19.60 -20.95
N ARG A 75 -29.82 -18.87 -20.03
CA ARG A 75 -28.38 -18.95 -19.76
C ARG A 75 -27.99 -20.20 -18.97
N LEU A 76 -28.77 -20.58 -17.95
CA LEU A 76 -28.57 -21.82 -17.20
C LEU A 76 -28.86 -23.05 -18.06
N ARG A 77 -29.90 -23.01 -18.89
CA ARG A 77 -30.21 -24.08 -19.86
C ARG A 77 -29.08 -24.24 -20.87
N ARG A 78 -28.60 -23.15 -21.46
CA ARG A 78 -27.46 -23.17 -22.38
C ARG A 78 -26.16 -23.65 -21.73
N LEU A 79 -25.96 -23.41 -20.42
CA LEU A 79 -24.78 -23.84 -19.69
C LEU A 79 -24.85 -25.31 -19.24
N ALA A 80 -26.07 -25.80 -18.97
CA ALA A 80 -26.34 -27.22 -18.76
C ALA A 80 -26.22 -27.99 -20.07
N GLU A 81 -26.80 -27.48 -21.16
CA GLU A 81 -26.69 -28.02 -22.52
C GLU A 81 -25.24 -28.02 -22.98
N SER A 82 -24.49 -26.92 -22.83
CA SER A 82 -23.07 -26.89 -23.22
C SER A 82 -22.21 -27.87 -22.39
N ARG A 83 -22.55 -28.11 -21.12
CA ARG A 83 -21.86 -29.11 -20.29
C ARG A 83 -22.22 -30.54 -20.69
N ILE A 84 -23.44 -30.78 -21.15
CA ILE A 84 -23.89 -32.09 -21.64
C ILE A 84 -23.31 -32.35 -23.04
N GLU A 85 -23.36 -31.37 -23.94
CA GLU A 85 -22.77 -31.40 -25.28
C GLU A 85 -21.26 -31.64 -25.20
N ASN A 86 -20.52 -30.97 -24.30
CA ASN A 86 -19.07 -31.23 -24.17
C ASN A 86 -18.78 -32.68 -23.70
N LYS A 87 -19.62 -33.24 -22.82
CA LYS A 87 -19.48 -34.64 -22.37
C LYS A 87 -19.92 -35.64 -23.44
N GLU A 88 -20.85 -35.26 -24.30
CA GLU A 88 -21.36 -36.11 -25.39
C GLU A 88 -20.50 -36.03 -26.65
N GLU A 89 -19.90 -34.87 -26.94
CA GLU A 89 -18.84 -34.64 -27.93
C GLU A 89 -17.58 -35.39 -27.54
N VAL A 90 -17.11 -35.32 -26.29
CA VAL A 90 -15.95 -36.11 -25.83
C VAL A 90 -16.22 -37.61 -25.95
N ARG A 91 -17.45 -38.07 -25.65
CA ARG A 91 -17.84 -39.46 -25.88
C ARG A 91 -18.02 -39.81 -27.37
N ALA A 92 -18.51 -38.88 -28.19
CA ALA A 92 -18.71 -39.06 -29.62
C ALA A 92 -17.39 -39.06 -30.38
N ASP A 93 -16.43 -38.23 -29.99
CA ASP A 93 -15.06 -38.23 -30.49
C ASP A 93 -14.34 -39.50 -30.04
N HIS A 94 -14.49 -39.94 -28.78
CA HIS A 94 -14.02 -41.29 -28.38
C HIS A 94 -14.64 -42.41 -29.23
N ARG A 95 -15.93 -42.31 -29.59
CA ARG A 95 -16.59 -43.30 -30.46
C ARG A 95 -16.14 -43.18 -31.92
N ARG A 96 -15.89 -41.99 -32.45
CA ARG A 96 -15.36 -41.76 -33.81
C ARG A 96 -13.91 -42.20 -33.95
N ILE A 97 -13.09 -41.97 -32.93
CA ILE A 97 -11.70 -42.45 -32.89
C ILE A 97 -11.69 -43.98 -32.92
N ARG A 98 -12.54 -44.64 -32.11
CA ARG A 98 -12.68 -46.11 -32.15
C ARG A 98 -13.27 -46.63 -33.47
N GLN A 99 -14.25 -45.94 -34.07
CA GLN A 99 -14.84 -46.36 -35.35
C GLN A 99 -13.90 -46.14 -36.55
N ALA A 100 -13.09 -45.07 -36.54
CA ALA A 100 -12.11 -44.81 -37.60
C ALA A 100 -10.97 -45.84 -37.60
N GLU A 101 -10.67 -46.45 -36.45
CA GLU A 101 -9.67 -47.51 -36.32
C GLU A 101 -10.19 -48.92 -36.67
N ILE A 102 -11.49 -49.06 -36.99
CA ILE A 102 -12.10 -50.35 -37.39
C ILE A 102 -12.02 -50.57 -38.91
N ILE A 103 -11.59 -49.57 -39.69
CA ILE A 103 -11.32 -49.77 -41.12
C ILE A 103 -9.81 -49.89 -41.31
N SER A 104 -9.36 -51.12 -41.58
CA SER A 104 -8.01 -51.51 -42.02
C SER A 104 -7.04 -51.99 -40.92
N THR A 105 -7.36 -53.10 -40.25
CA THR A 105 -6.58 -54.36 -40.26
C THR A 105 -7.47 -55.46 -39.66
N ARG A 106 -7.49 -56.64 -40.29
CA ARG A 106 -8.21 -57.82 -39.76
C ARG A 106 -7.31 -58.48 -38.72
N ASP A 107 -7.29 -57.92 -37.52
CA ASP A 107 -6.75 -58.56 -36.33
C ASP A 107 -7.92 -59.08 -35.49
N THR A 108 -7.76 -60.25 -34.86
CA THR A 108 -8.82 -60.94 -34.13
C THR A 108 -9.30 -60.07 -32.96
N ILE A 109 -10.61 -59.75 -32.95
CA ILE A 109 -11.30 -58.88 -31.98
C ILE A 109 -10.93 -59.18 -30.51
N ALA A 110 -10.56 -60.43 -30.20
CA ALA A 110 -10.17 -60.89 -28.87
C ALA A 110 -8.78 -60.43 -28.37
N GLU A 111 -7.83 -60.07 -29.25
CA GLU A 111 -6.50 -59.60 -28.81
C GLU A 111 -6.51 -58.09 -28.53
N ARG A 112 -7.30 -57.32 -29.27
CA ARG A 112 -7.47 -55.88 -29.07
C ARG A 112 -8.22 -55.56 -27.78
N GLU A 113 -9.28 -56.32 -27.47
CA GLU A 113 -10.05 -56.16 -26.23
C GLU A 113 -9.18 -56.44 -24.99
N ARG A 114 -8.25 -57.40 -25.08
CA ARG A 114 -7.28 -57.68 -24.00
C ARG A 114 -6.27 -56.55 -23.81
N LEU A 115 -5.82 -55.93 -24.90
CA LEU A 115 -4.87 -54.82 -24.85
C LEU A 115 -5.54 -53.54 -24.32
N GLU A 116 -6.79 -53.28 -24.73
CA GLU A 116 -7.61 -52.18 -24.19
C GLU A 116 -7.91 -52.39 -22.69
N GLU A 117 -8.22 -53.62 -22.24
CA GLU A 117 -8.37 -53.94 -20.81
C GLU A 117 -7.06 -53.76 -20.01
N GLU A 118 -5.92 -54.11 -20.59
CA GLU A 118 -4.61 -53.90 -19.97
C GLU A 118 -4.26 -52.40 -19.86
N GLU A 119 -4.58 -51.61 -20.88
CA GLU A 119 -4.41 -50.15 -20.87
C GLU A 119 -5.36 -49.46 -19.89
N GLU A 120 -6.62 -49.88 -19.81
CA GLU A 120 -7.59 -49.36 -18.84
C GLU A 120 -7.14 -49.67 -17.40
N ARG A 121 -6.68 -50.89 -17.12
CA ARG A 121 -6.09 -51.25 -15.81
C ARG A 121 -4.86 -50.41 -15.48
N HIS A 122 -3.98 -50.16 -16.45
CA HIS A 122 -2.80 -49.33 -16.23
C HIS A 122 -3.16 -47.85 -15.96
N LEU A 123 -4.17 -47.31 -16.63
CA LEU A 123 -4.69 -45.97 -16.37
C LEU A 123 -5.35 -45.85 -14.99
N GLU A 124 -6.13 -46.85 -14.58
CA GLU A 124 -6.73 -46.90 -13.25
C GLU A 124 -5.66 -46.96 -12.15
N GLU A 125 -4.60 -47.73 -12.34
CA GLU A 125 -3.46 -47.78 -11.43
C GLU A 125 -2.72 -46.44 -11.33
N LEU A 126 -2.51 -45.74 -12.45
CA LEU A 126 -1.90 -44.41 -12.48
C LEU A 126 -2.77 -43.36 -11.76
N VAL A 127 -4.09 -43.42 -11.95
CA VAL A 127 -5.04 -42.52 -11.25
C VAL A 127 -5.02 -42.80 -9.75
N LYS A 128 -4.98 -44.07 -9.35
CA LYS A 128 -4.89 -44.47 -7.94
C LYS A 128 -3.59 -44.00 -7.29
N LYS A 129 -2.45 -44.18 -7.98
CA LYS A 129 -1.14 -43.66 -7.53
C LYS A 129 -1.15 -42.15 -7.37
N ARG A 130 -1.70 -41.40 -8.34
CA ARG A 130 -1.84 -39.94 -8.24
C ARG A 130 -2.74 -39.50 -7.08
N LEU A 131 -3.78 -40.27 -6.77
CA LEU A 131 -4.66 -39.99 -5.63
C LEU A 131 -3.94 -40.25 -4.30
N GLU A 132 -3.13 -41.31 -4.23
CA GLU A 132 -2.30 -41.62 -3.07
C GLU A 132 -1.20 -40.58 -2.86
N GLU A 133 -0.53 -40.12 -3.93
CA GLU A 133 0.43 -39.01 -3.89
C GLU A 133 -0.21 -37.74 -3.33
N ARG A 134 -1.39 -37.34 -3.84
CA ARG A 134 -2.13 -36.19 -3.30
C ARG A 134 -2.53 -36.36 -1.83
N ARG A 135 -2.85 -37.58 -1.39
CA ARG A 135 -3.16 -37.88 0.02
C ARG A 135 -1.91 -37.78 0.91
N VAL A 136 -0.74 -38.11 0.37
CA VAL A 136 0.54 -37.97 1.09
C VAL A 136 0.95 -36.50 1.14
N GLU A 137 0.85 -35.78 0.03
CA GLU A 137 1.15 -34.34 -0.06
C GLU A 137 0.27 -33.52 0.89
N THR A 138 -1.03 -33.76 0.89
CA THR A 138 -1.97 -33.08 1.80
C THR A 138 -1.64 -33.35 3.27
N ARG A 139 -1.28 -34.59 3.63
CA ARG A 139 -0.83 -34.94 4.98
C ARG A 139 0.49 -34.26 5.34
N GLN A 140 1.44 -34.17 4.41
CA GLN A 140 2.73 -33.50 4.64
C GLN A 140 2.53 -32.01 4.90
N ILE A 141 1.71 -31.33 4.08
CA ILE A 141 1.39 -29.91 4.27
C ILE A 141 0.78 -29.67 5.65
N VAL A 142 -0.17 -30.51 6.09
CA VAL A 142 -0.79 -30.39 7.41
C VAL A 142 0.22 -30.59 8.54
N VAL A 143 1.13 -31.56 8.42
CA VAL A 143 2.19 -31.76 9.42
C VAL A 143 3.17 -30.59 9.46
N GLU A 144 3.52 -30.00 8.31
CA GLU A 144 4.36 -28.81 8.26
C GLU A 144 3.68 -27.59 8.88
N GLU A 145 2.38 -27.40 8.63
CA GLU A 145 1.60 -26.32 9.23
C GLU A 145 1.54 -26.47 10.76
N ILE A 146 1.28 -27.69 11.26
CA ILE A 146 1.27 -27.98 12.70
C ILE A 146 2.65 -27.70 13.33
N LYS A 147 3.75 -28.04 12.63
CA LYS A 147 5.11 -27.75 13.12
C LYS A 147 5.36 -26.25 13.19
N LYS A 148 4.96 -25.49 12.17
CA LYS A 148 5.08 -24.01 12.16
C LYS A 148 4.25 -23.39 13.28
N ASP A 149 3.02 -23.85 13.48
CA ASP A 149 2.15 -23.36 14.55
C ASP A 149 2.72 -23.68 15.94
N GLN A 150 3.30 -24.86 16.13
CA GLN A 150 4.00 -25.23 17.36
C GLN A 150 5.26 -24.39 17.59
N GLU A 151 6.00 -24.05 16.55
CA GLU A 151 7.18 -23.19 16.63
C GLU A 151 6.79 -21.75 16.95
N ILE A 152 5.70 -21.24 16.36
CA ILE A 152 5.12 -19.94 16.71
C ILE A 152 4.64 -19.94 18.15
N GLN A 153 3.95 -21.00 18.61
CA GLN A 153 3.52 -21.10 20.00
C GLN A 153 4.70 -21.17 20.98
N LYS A 154 5.74 -21.96 20.66
CA LYS A 154 6.97 -22.00 21.48
C LYS A 154 7.70 -20.68 21.50
N ASN A 155 7.78 -19.96 20.37
CA ASN A 155 8.36 -18.63 20.33
C ASN A 155 7.51 -17.62 21.11
N LEU A 156 6.20 -17.76 21.09
CA LEU A 156 5.29 -16.92 21.88
C LEU A 156 5.36 -17.23 23.39
N GLU A 157 5.56 -18.50 23.76
CA GLU A 157 5.81 -18.92 25.15
C GLU A 157 7.24 -18.57 25.62
N ALA A 158 8.21 -18.53 24.70
CA ALA A 158 9.59 -18.11 24.95
C ALA A 158 9.80 -16.59 24.84
N GLU A 159 8.86 -15.86 24.24
CA GLU A 159 8.70 -14.41 24.40
C GLU A 159 8.23 -14.16 25.84
N VAL A 160 9.20 -14.26 26.75
CA VAL A 160 9.28 -13.72 28.12
C VAL A 160 7.91 -13.27 28.63
N ASP A 161 7.26 -14.14 29.40
CA ASP A 161 6.08 -13.77 30.18
C ASP A 161 6.39 -12.45 30.89
N ILE A 162 5.52 -11.46 30.77
CA ILE A 162 5.74 -10.09 31.29
C ILE A 162 5.95 -10.13 32.82
N ALA A 163 5.53 -11.22 33.47
CA ALA A 163 5.74 -11.52 34.88
C ALA A 163 7.17 -12.01 35.24
N ASP A 164 7.99 -12.40 34.26
CA ASP A 164 9.39 -12.85 34.42
C ASP A 164 10.40 -11.71 34.13
N VAL A 165 9.89 -10.51 33.85
CA VAL A 165 10.69 -9.28 33.84
C VAL A 165 10.97 -8.92 35.29
N ASP A 166 12.15 -9.31 35.77
CA ASP A 166 12.65 -8.91 37.07
C ASP A 166 12.77 -7.38 37.13
N THR A 167 11.86 -6.75 37.88
CA THR A 167 11.84 -5.30 38.14
C THR A 167 12.48 -4.96 39.49
N ASP A 168 13.26 -5.88 40.06
CA ASP A 168 13.96 -5.65 41.32
C ASP A 168 15.23 -4.81 41.08
N ASP A 169 15.02 -3.50 41.01
CA ASP A 169 16.03 -2.44 40.83
C ASP A 169 17.13 -2.46 41.93
N ASP A 170 16.94 -3.23 43.01
CA ASP A 170 17.81 -3.26 44.19
C ASP A 170 19.05 -4.17 44.03
N ILE A 171 19.10 -5.05 43.01
CA ILE A 171 20.23 -6.00 42.83
C ILE A 171 21.44 -5.33 42.18
N ASN A 172 21.22 -4.34 41.30
CA ASN A 172 22.26 -3.65 40.51
C ASN A 172 22.16 -2.11 40.60
N GLU A 173 21.85 -1.58 41.79
CA GLU A 173 21.66 -0.14 42.05
C GLU A 173 22.77 0.77 41.46
N ALA A 174 24.02 0.31 41.47
CA ALA A 174 25.15 1.05 40.92
C ALA A 174 25.07 1.22 39.39
N GLU A 175 24.74 0.16 38.66
CA GLU A 175 24.63 0.20 37.19
C GLU A 175 23.39 0.98 36.76
N GLU A 176 22.29 0.85 37.51
CA GLU A 176 21.07 1.61 37.27
C GLU A 176 21.22 3.10 37.55
N TYR A 177 21.96 3.45 38.60
CA TYR A 177 22.31 4.85 38.89
C TYR A 177 23.19 5.45 37.79
N GLU A 178 24.14 4.68 37.24
CA GLU A 178 24.92 5.09 36.07
C GLU A 178 24.05 5.20 34.82
N ALA A 179 23.11 4.28 34.59
CA ALA A 179 22.14 4.34 33.49
C ALA A 179 21.18 5.53 33.63
N TRP A 180 20.78 5.89 34.85
CA TRP A 180 20.03 7.10 35.14
C TRP A 180 20.88 8.35 34.87
N LYS A 181 22.12 8.37 35.35
CA LYS A 181 23.06 9.48 35.16
C LYS A 181 23.37 9.70 33.68
N THR A 182 23.56 8.65 32.88
CA THR A 182 23.79 8.76 31.43
C THR A 182 22.56 9.28 30.70
N ARG A 183 21.34 8.84 31.08
CA ARG A 183 20.09 9.41 30.56
C ARG A 183 19.94 10.89 30.91
N GLU A 184 20.28 11.26 32.14
CA GLU A 184 20.19 12.65 32.61
C GLU A 184 21.24 13.53 31.94
N ILE A 185 22.49 13.07 31.83
CA ILE A 185 23.54 13.74 31.06
C ILE A 185 23.11 13.88 29.60
N ALA A 186 22.48 12.86 29.00
CA ALA A 186 21.99 12.94 27.62
C ALA A 186 20.86 13.97 27.47
N ARG A 187 19.99 14.16 28.46
CA ARG A 187 18.98 15.25 28.46
C ARG A 187 19.64 16.62 28.50
N ILE A 188 20.56 16.83 29.44
CA ILE A 188 21.31 18.08 29.58
C ILE A 188 22.11 18.37 28.30
N LYS A 189 22.75 17.34 27.73
CA LYS A 189 23.50 17.43 26.48
C LYS A 189 22.58 17.82 25.32
N ARG A 190 21.38 17.24 25.21
CA ARG A 190 20.41 17.59 24.17
C ARG A 190 19.98 19.05 24.25
N GLU A 191 19.69 19.57 25.45
CA GLU A 191 19.33 20.99 25.63
C GLU A 191 20.49 21.94 25.32
N ARG A 192 21.70 21.53 25.68
CA ARG A 192 22.91 22.30 25.38
C ARG A 192 23.22 22.30 23.88
N GLU A 193 23.15 21.13 23.23
CA GLU A 193 23.35 20.96 21.80
C GLU A 193 22.31 21.72 20.98
N ASP A 194 21.03 21.74 21.38
CA ASP A 194 20.00 22.54 20.70
C ASP A 194 20.32 24.06 20.75
N ARG A 195 20.78 24.54 21.90
CA ARG A 195 21.20 25.94 22.05
C ARG A 195 22.44 26.25 21.22
N GLU A 196 23.45 25.39 21.27
CA GLU A 196 24.68 25.54 20.50
C GLU A 196 24.44 25.39 19.00
N ALA A 197 23.53 24.52 18.55
CA ALA A 197 23.15 24.36 17.15
C ALA A 197 22.49 25.64 16.61
N ARG A 198 21.53 26.22 17.34
CA ARG A 198 20.92 27.50 16.95
C ARG A 198 21.91 28.66 16.91
N LEU A 199 22.90 28.67 17.80
CA LEU A 199 23.99 29.67 17.76
C LEU A 199 24.90 29.42 16.56
N LYS A 200 25.31 28.18 16.33
CA LYS A 200 26.16 27.80 15.19
C LYS A 200 25.49 28.09 13.84
N GLU A 201 24.18 27.88 13.72
CA GLU A 201 23.41 28.26 12.54
C GLU A 201 23.44 29.78 12.32
N LYS A 202 23.27 30.57 13.38
CA LYS A 202 23.39 32.04 13.31
C LYS A 202 24.80 32.48 12.94
N GLU A 203 25.81 31.88 13.56
CA GLU A 203 27.23 32.14 13.27
C GLU A 203 27.58 31.75 11.82
N GLU A 204 27.06 30.64 11.29
CA GLU A 204 27.28 30.27 9.89
C GLU A 204 26.57 31.22 8.93
N ILE A 205 25.35 31.67 9.27
CA ILE A 205 24.63 32.70 8.49
C ILE A 205 25.41 34.03 8.52
N GLU A 206 25.90 34.46 9.68
CA GLU A 206 26.71 35.67 9.83
C GLU A 206 28.06 35.52 9.12
N ARG A 207 28.69 34.34 9.19
CA ARG A 207 29.90 34.01 8.44
C ARG A 207 29.64 34.18 6.95
N ILE A 208 28.63 33.51 6.40
CA ILE A 208 28.27 33.60 4.97
C ILE A 208 27.94 35.05 4.56
N ARG A 209 27.31 35.84 5.45
CA ARG A 209 27.03 37.26 5.20
C ARG A 209 28.29 38.14 5.21
N ASN A 210 29.28 37.79 6.02
CA ASN A 210 30.55 38.52 6.14
C ASN A 210 31.60 38.05 5.11
N MET A 211 31.43 36.89 4.48
CA MET A 211 32.33 36.39 3.42
C MET A 211 32.25 37.28 2.18
N THR A 212 33.40 37.47 1.52
CA THR A 212 33.46 38.17 0.23
C THR A 212 32.92 37.29 -0.91
N GLU A 213 32.51 37.91 -2.03
CA GLU A 213 31.87 37.21 -3.17
C GLU A 213 32.77 36.12 -3.80
N GLU A 214 34.10 36.30 -3.74
CA GLU A 214 35.07 35.33 -4.25
C GLU A 214 35.16 34.09 -3.36
N GLU A 215 35.24 34.29 -2.05
CA GLU A 215 35.27 33.21 -1.08
C GLU A 215 33.91 32.48 -0.99
N ARG A 216 32.80 33.21 -1.20
CA ARG A 216 31.46 32.61 -1.32
C ARG A 216 31.36 31.66 -2.50
N ARG A 217 31.93 32.03 -3.66
CA ARG A 217 31.95 31.17 -4.85
C ARG A 217 32.78 29.91 -4.64
N GLU A 218 33.90 30.01 -3.92
CA GLU A 218 34.69 28.84 -3.54
C GLU A 218 33.97 27.97 -2.52
N TRP A 219 33.29 28.58 -1.55
CA TRP A 219 32.46 27.87 -0.57
C TRP A 219 31.30 27.16 -1.24
N GLU A 220 30.60 27.76 -2.21
CA GLU A 220 29.52 27.13 -2.98
C GLU A 220 30.05 26.01 -3.90
N ARG A 221 31.28 26.14 -4.42
CA ARG A 221 31.95 25.08 -5.19
C ARG A 221 32.36 23.89 -4.32
N LYS A 222 32.78 24.14 -3.08
CA LYS A 222 33.13 23.09 -2.10
C LYS A 222 31.87 22.48 -1.48
N ASN A 223 30.85 23.28 -1.22
CA ASN A 223 29.54 22.90 -0.70
C ASN A 223 28.50 22.92 -1.82
N LEU A 224 28.71 22.08 -2.82
CA LEU A 224 27.74 21.91 -3.90
C LEU A 224 26.40 21.50 -3.31
N LYS A 225 25.38 22.32 -3.53
CA LYS A 225 23.99 21.98 -3.18
C LYS A 225 23.66 20.65 -3.84
N GLN A 226 23.14 19.69 -3.08
CA GLN A 226 22.66 18.44 -3.64
C GLN A 226 21.64 18.77 -4.73
N LEU A 227 21.95 18.38 -5.96
CA LEU A 227 21.06 18.65 -7.09
C LEU A 227 19.75 17.89 -6.86
N PRO A 228 18.60 18.51 -7.17
CA PRO A 228 17.34 17.80 -7.09
C PRO A 228 17.39 16.57 -7.99
N VAL A 229 16.97 15.43 -7.45
CA VAL A 229 16.90 14.17 -8.20
C VAL A 229 16.08 14.39 -9.46
N ALA A 230 16.57 13.89 -10.59
CA ALA A 230 15.90 14.03 -11.87
C ALA A 230 14.47 13.47 -11.78
N LYS A 231 13.47 14.32 -12.02
CA LYS A 231 12.06 13.92 -12.00
C LYS A 231 11.81 12.95 -13.16
N GLN A 232 11.17 11.82 -12.88
CA GLN A 232 10.75 10.90 -13.94
C GLN A 232 9.77 11.57 -14.89
N LYS A 233 9.84 11.21 -16.17
CA LYS A 233 8.95 11.74 -17.19
C LYS A 233 7.60 11.03 -17.11
N TRP A 234 6.54 11.79 -16.87
CA TRP A 234 5.19 11.25 -16.78
C TRP A 234 4.62 10.87 -18.14
N ARG A 235 3.69 9.92 -18.12
CA ARG A 235 2.98 9.48 -19.32
C ARG A 235 1.89 10.49 -19.71
N PHE A 236 1.46 10.41 -20.97
CA PHE A 236 0.41 11.29 -21.49
C PHE A 236 -0.89 11.12 -20.67
N MET A 237 -1.41 12.24 -20.15
CA MET A 237 -2.59 12.30 -19.29
C MET A 237 -2.53 11.48 -17.98
N GLN A 238 -1.32 11.20 -17.47
CA GLN A 238 -1.16 10.60 -16.15
C GLN A 238 -1.62 11.57 -15.05
N LYS A 239 -2.32 11.04 -14.05
CA LYS A 239 -2.79 11.81 -12.90
C LYS A 239 -1.62 12.08 -11.94
N TYR A 240 -1.50 13.34 -11.53
CA TYR A 240 -0.61 13.71 -10.45
C TYR A 240 -1.23 13.38 -9.09
N TYR A 241 -0.47 12.70 -8.26
CA TYR A 241 -0.75 12.56 -6.85
C TYR A 241 0.24 13.40 -6.07
N HIS A 242 -0.25 14.45 -5.41
CA HIS A 242 0.56 15.27 -4.54
C HIS A 242 0.85 14.49 -3.26
N LYS A 243 2.13 14.37 -2.87
CA LYS A 243 2.61 13.65 -1.68
C LYS A 243 2.17 14.25 -0.32
N GLY A 244 1.31 15.27 -0.33
CA GLY A 244 0.95 16.09 0.85
C GLY A 244 1.96 17.22 1.11
N ALA A 245 1.73 18.02 2.14
CA ALA A 245 2.70 19.02 2.64
C ALA A 245 3.19 18.70 4.06
N PHE A 246 2.44 17.87 4.78
CA PHE A 246 2.71 17.51 6.18
C PHE A 246 3.58 16.25 6.25
N PHE A 247 4.40 16.15 7.31
CA PHE A 247 5.21 14.97 7.65
C PHE A 247 6.24 14.52 6.59
N GLN A 248 6.60 15.41 5.65
CA GLN A 248 7.59 15.09 4.61
C GLN A 248 9.02 15.40 5.00
N SER A 249 9.23 16.44 5.79
CA SER A 249 10.51 16.72 6.44
C SER A 249 10.57 15.94 7.74
N GLY A 250 11.79 15.66 8.20
CA GLY A 250 11.98 15.37 9.62
C GLY A 250 11.41 16.54 10.39
N ALA A 251 10.78 16.29 11.54
CA ALA A 251 10.29 17.39 12.35
C ALA A 251 11.45 18.38 12.57
N ASP A 252 11.19 19.68 12.39
CA ASP A 252 12.18 20.73 12.66
C ASP A 252 12.61 20.73 14.14
N ASP A 253 11.81 20.06 15.00
CA ASP A 253 12.20 19.72 16.35
C ASP A 253 13.31 18.67 16.36
N HIS A 254 14.47 19.05 16.86
CA HIS A 254 15.59 18.15 17.17
C HIS A 254 15.23 17.03 18.17
N ALA A 255 14.03 17.12 18.78
CA ALA A 255 13.40 16.14 19.66
C ALA A 255 12.54 15.08 18.92
N ALA A 256 12.64 14.99 17.59
CA ALA A 256 11.80 14.11 16.77
C ALA A 256 11.87 12.63 17.20
N THR A 257 10.86 12.19 17.95
CA THR A 257 10.56 10.79 18.28
C THR A 257 10.09 10.00 17.05
N ALA A 258 9.68 10.68 15.98
CA ALA A 258 9.24 10.08 14.73
C ALA A 258 10.15 10.54 13.60
N GLY A 259 10.98 9.62 13.08
CA GLY A 259 11.78 9.85 11.88
C GLY A 259 10.90 10.10 10.66
N THR A 260 11.50 10.63 9.58
CA THR A 260 10.84 10.66 8.27
C THR A 260 10.50 9.23 7.88
N ASP A 261 9.21 8.92 7.77
CA ASP A 261 8.79 7.59 7.40
C ASP A 261 9.27 7.28 5.97
N ASP A 262 9.89 6.11 5.77
CA ASP A 262 10.43 5.66 4.49
C ASP A 262 9.34 5.62 3.40
N ILE A 263 8.07 5.56 3.81
CA ILE A 263 6.91 5.69 2.93
C ILE A 263 6.99 6.96 2.07
N PHE A 264 7.42 8.10 2.62
CA PHE A 264 7.47 9.38 1.90
C PHE A 264 8.67 9.51 0.94
N ARG A 265 9.61 8.56 0.98
CA ARG A 265 10.74 8.48 0.04
C ARG A 265 10.42 7.67 -1.20
N ARG A 266 9.24 7.03 -1.25
CA ARG A 266 8.79 6.25 -2.40
C ARG A 266 8.56 7.14 -3.62
N ASP A 267 8.61 6.50 -4.79
CA ASP A 267 8.30 7.16 -6.05
C ASP A 267 6.79 7.32 -6.24
N PHE A 268 6.28 8.52 -5.95
CA PHE A 268 4.89 8.90 -6.17
C PHE A 268 4.57 9.31 -7.61
N SER A 269 5.57 9.31 -8.51
CA SER A 269 5.39 9.65 -9.92
C SER A 269 5.07 8.45 -10.81
N ALA A 270 4.99 7.24 -10.23
CA ALA A 270 4.68 6.02 -10.96
C ALA A 270 3.23 6.00 -11.50
N PRO A 271 2.97 5.47 -12.70
CA PRO A 271 1.63 5.33 -13.25
C PRO A 271 0.77 4.40 -12.39
N THR A 272 -0.37 4.90 -11.93
CA THR A 272 -1.28 4.17 -11.03
C THR A 272 -2.58 3.82 -11.76
N GLY A 273 -3.08 2.59 -11.54
CA GLY A 273 -4.38 2.15 -12.07
C GLY A 273 -4.49 2.28 -13.59
N GLU A 274 -5.41 3.14 -14.04
CA GLU A 274 -5.71 3.42 -15.45
C GLU A 274 -4.54 4.04 -16.23
N ASP A 275 -3.58 4.67 -15.54
CA ASP A 275 -2.42 5.31 -16.17
C ASP A 275 -1.34 4.30 -16.62
N LYS A 276 -1.53 3.01 -16.28
CA LYS A 276 -0.69 1.91 -16.80
C LYS A 276 -0.87 1.69 -18.30
N MET A 277 -1.96 2.18 -18.90
CA MET A 277 -2.19 2.12 -20.34
C MET A 277 -1.68 3.40 -21.04
N ASP A 278 -1.17 3.27 -22.26
CA ASP A 278 -0.74 4.43 -23.03
C ASP A 278 -1.93 5.14 -23.66
N LYS A 279 -2.35 6.26 -23.05
CA LYS A 279 -3.49 7.06 -23.51
C LYS A 279 -3.23 7.77 -24.84
N SER A 280 -1.99 7.78 -25.35
CA SER A 280 -1.68 8.35 -26.67
C SER A 280 -2.20 7.52 -27.84
N ILE A 281 -2.44 6.22 -27.62
CA ILE A 281 -2.97 5.29 -28.63
C ILE A 281 -4.48 5.52 -28.84
N LEU A 282 -5.15 6.17 -27.89
CA LEU A 282 -6.57 6.47 -27.97
C LEU A 282 -6.88 7.43 -29.13
N PRO A 283 -8.07 7.33 -29.76
CA PRO A 283 -8.53 8.32 -30.73
C PRO A 283 -8.52 9.74 -30.14
N LYS A 284 -8.22 10.76 -30.95
CA LYS A 284 -8.06 12.16 -30.48
C LYS A 284 -9.25 12.67 -29.66
N VAL A 285 -10.47 12.23 -29.99
CA VAL A 285 -11.71 12.59 -29.28
C VAL A 285 -11.73 12.05 -27.84
N MET A 286 -11.10 10.89 -27.60
CA MET A 286 -10.97 10.24 -26.29
C MET A 286 -9.69 10.65 -25.54
N GLN A 287 -8.76 11.35 -26.17
CA GLN A 287 -7.54 11.90 -25.54
C GLN A 287 -7.85 13.12 -24.66
N VAL A 288 -8.90 13.03 -23.85
CA VAL A 288 -9.32 14.10 -22.94
C VAL A 288 -9.75 13.53 -21.59
N LYS A 289 -9.47 14.29 -20.54
CA LYS A 289 -9.75 13.88 -19.16
C LYS A 289 -11.27 13.79 -18.95
N HIS A 290 -11.73 12.73 -18.29
CA HIS A 290 -13.16 12.48 -18.01
C HIS A 290 -14.04 12.47 -19.28
N PHE A 291 -13.64 11.68 -20.28
CA PHE A 291 -14.43 11.49 -21.49
C PHE A 291 -15.85 10.98 -21.15
N GLY A 292 -16.89 11.62 -21.69
CA GLY A 292 -18.30 11.27 -21.43
C GLY A 292 -18.93 11.92 -20.19
N HIS A 293 -18.19 12.67 -19.37
CA HIS A 293 -18.77 13.41 -18.25
C HIS A 293 -19.34 14.78 -18.65
N SER A 294 -20.52 15.13 -18.10
CA SER A 294 -21.22 16.39 -18.36
C SER A 294 -20.49 17.64 -17.86
N GLY A 295 -19.60 17.50 -16.87
CA GLY A 295 -18.79 18.60 -16.30
C GLY A 295 -17.40 18.77 -16.91
N ARG A 296 -17.16 18.27 -18.13
CA ARG A 296 -15.82 18.30 -18.74
C ARG A 296 -15.40 19.71 -19.14
N THR A 297 -14.15 20.06 -18.85
CA THR A 297 -13.54 21.30 -19.36
C THR A 297 -13.29 21.22 -20.88
N LYS A 298 -13.44 22.37 -21.55
CA LYS A 298 -13.11 22.52 -22.99
C LYS A 298 -11.61 22.35 -23.25
N TRP A 299 -10.79 22.86 -22.34
CA TRP A 299 -9.34 22.77 -22.35
C TRP A 299 -8.87 21.34 -22.04
N THR A 300 -7.93 20.84 -22.84
CA THR A 300 -7.53 19.43 -22.80
C THR A 300 -6.32 19.18 -21.89
N HIS A 301 -5.14 19.65 -22.29
CA HIS A 301 -3.91 19.57 -21.52
C HIS A 301 -3.00 20.73 -21.92
N LEU A 302 -2.18 21.21 -20.98
CA LEU A 302 -1.40 22.43 -21.15
C LEU A 302 -0.59 22.45 -22.45
N VAL A 303 0.01 21.33 -22.84
CA VAL A 303 0.82 21.23 -24.07
C VAL A 303 0.01 21.50 -25.36
N ASN A 304 -1.29 21.17 -25.39
CA ASN A 304 -2.14 21.44 -26.56
C ASN A 304 -2.62 22.90 -26.61
N GLU A 305 -2.73 23.54 -25.46
CA GLU A 305 -3.14 24.95 -25.34
C GLU A 305 -1.94 25.90 -25.28
N ASP A 306 -0.72 25.35 -25.19
CA ASP A 306 0.53 26.11 -25.19
C ASP A 306 0.80 26.65 -26.59
N THR A 307 0.61 27.96 -26.76
CA THR A 307 0.84 28.68 -28.02
C THR A 307 2.29 29.14 -28.18
N THR A 308 3.22 28.64 -27.35
CA THR A 308 4.64 29.01 -27.43
C THR A 308 5.22 28.53 -28.75
N ASP A 309 5.45 29.48 -29.67
CA ASP A 309 6.12 29.21 -30.94
C ASP A 309 7.64 29.19 -30.74
N TRP A 310 8.22 28.00 -30.82
CA TRP A 310 9.66 27.80 -30.73
C TRP A 310 10.42 28.24 -31.99
N ASN A 311 9.72 28.51 -33.10
CA ASN A 311 10.30 29.02 -34.34
C ASN A 311 10.30 30.55 -34.41
N ALA A 312 9.72 31.22 -33.41
CA ALA A 312 9.77 32.67 -33.35
C ALA A 312 11.20 33.16 -33.11
N LEU A 313 11.60 34.25 -33.76
CA LEU A 313 12.96 34.81 -33.71
C LEU A 313 13.44 35.17 -32.29
N TRP A 314 12.52 35.41 -31.36
CA TRP A 314 12.77 35.70 -29.95
C TRP A 314 12.85 34.43 -29.07
N SER A 315 12.37 33.29 -29.57
CA SER A 315 12.48 31.96 -28.94
C SER A 315 13.79 31.25 -29.30
N MET A 316 14.41 31.61 -30.42
CA MET A 316 15.68 31.03 -30.86
C MET A 316 16.84 31.39 -29.91
N ASN A 317 17.70 30.42 -29.62
CA ASN A 317 18.90 30.59 -28.81
C ASN A 317 19.95 31.43 -29.56
N GLY A 318 19.77 32.76 -29.56
CA GLY A 318 20.68 33.70 -30.17
C GLY A 318 21.09 34.85 -29.24
N PRO A 319 22.09 35.66 -29.61
CA PRO A 319 22.57 36.79 -28.80
C PRO A 319 21.48 37.82 -28.47
N LEU A 320 20.46 37.93 -29.34
CA LEU A 320 19.33 38.84 -29.17
C LEU A 320 18.41 38.42 -28.01
N ARG A 321 18.23 37.10 -27.82
CA ARG A 321 17.48 36.52 -26.70
C ARG A 321 18.13 36.82 -25.36
N SER A 322 19.46 36.69 -25.28
CA SER A 322 20.20 37.03 -24.06
C SER A 322 20.05 38.51 -23.69
N LYS A 323 20.10 39.41 -24.68
CA LYS A 323 19.86 40.85 -24.47
C LYS A 323 18.43 41.16 -24.03
N TYR A 324 17.44 40.44 -24.59
CA TYR A 324 16.03 40.58 -24.21
C TYR A 324 15.76 40.07 -22.80
N ASN A 325 16.27 38.87 -22.45
CA ASN A 325 16.16 38.29 -21.11
C ASN A 325 16.85 39.18 -20.06
N ALA A 326 17.99 39.80 -20.40
CA ALA A 326 18.67 40.74 -19.51
C ALA A 326 17.87 42.03 -19.24
N LYS A 327 16.97 42.43 -20.15
CA LYS A 327 16.05 43.56 -19.96
C LYS A 327 14.78 43.17 -19.20
N MET A 328 14.38 41.91 -19.23
CA MET A 328 13.18 41.42 -18.57
C MET A 328 13.47 40.95 -17.15
N ALA A 329 12.86 41.61 -16.15
CA ALA A 329 12.98 41.19 -14.76
C ALA A 329 12.41 39.77 -14.58
N GLY A 330 13.19 38.88 -13.92
CA GLY A 330 12.75 37.51 -13.59
C GLY A 330 13.07 36.43 -14.62
N MET A 331 13.68 36.75 -15.77
CA MET A 331 14.09 35.77 -16.80
C MET A 331 15.56 35.28 -16.65
N ASN A 332 16.03 35.08 -15.42
CA ASN A 332 17.41 34.66 -15.14
C ASN A 332 17.69 33.19 -15.50
N ALA A 333 16.66 32.40 -15.84
CA ALA A 333 16.81 31.01 -16.26
C ALA A 333 16.64 30.88 -17.78
N PRO A 334 17.58 30.24 -18.49
CA PRO A 334 17.40 29.93 -19.90
C PRO A 334 16.22 28.95 -20.06
N ILE A 335 15.16 29.38 -20.75
CA ILE A 335 14.06 28.49 -21.11
C ILE A 335 14.56 27.61 -22.26
N GLU A 336 14.87 26.35 -21.99
CA GLU A 336 15.29 25.41 -23.01
C GLU A 336 14.08 24.78 -23.70
N LYS A 337 14.18 24.58 -25.02
CA LYS A 337 13.19 23.79 -25.77
C LYS A 337 13.13 22.38 -25.19
N PRO A 338 11.95 21.83 -24.86
CA PRO A 338 11.86 20.47 -24.34
C PRO A 338 12.46 19.49 -25.35
N ARG A 339 13.41 18.66 -24.91
CA ARG A 339 13.99 17.59 -25.74
C ARG A 339 12.94 16.47 -25.89
N GLY A 340 12.12 16.53 -26.95
CA GLY A 340 10.99 15.61 -27.13
C GLY A 340 10.55 15.36 -28.58
N SER A 341 10.99 14.22 -29.10
CA SER A 341 10.48 13.45 -30.27
C SER A 341 10.53 14.08 -31.67
N LYS A 342 11.16 13.35 -32.60
CA LYS A 342 11.37 13.61 -34.05
C LYS A 342 10.08 13.77 -34.89
N LYS A 343 9.00 14.38 -34.38
CA LYS A 343 7.70 14.47 -35.07
C LYS A 343 7.29 15.87 -35.52
N LEU A 344 8.10 16.92 -35.29
CA LEU A 344 8.01 18.09 -36.17
C LEU A 344 8.64 17.71 -37.49
N LYS A 345 7.80 17.20 -38.40
CA LYS A 345 8.12 17.04 -39.81
C LYS A 345 8.33 18.45 -40.35
N ASP A 346 9.56 18.78 -40.70
CA ASP A 346 9.88 20.01 -41.42
C ASP A 346 9.06 20.01 -42.71
N TRP A 347 8.11 20.92 -42.82
CA TRP A 347 7.30 21.11 -44.03
C TRP A 347 8.03 21.98 -45.08
N GLU A 348 9.35 22.12 -44.95
CA GLU A 348 10.19 22.86 -45.89
C GLU A 348 11.33 21.97 -46.40
N ILE A 349 11.00 21.03 -47.28
CA ILE A 349 11.91 20.64 -48.35
C ILE A 349 11.08 20.58 -49.63
N LYS A 350 11.42 21.50 -50.52
CA LYS A 350 10.87 21.68 -51.86
C LYS A 350 11.42 20.64 -52.82
#